data_AF-A0A837HRX4-F1
#
_entry.id   AF-A0A837HRX4-F1
#
_cell.length_a   1.000
_cell.length_b   1.000
_cell.length_c   1.000
_cell.angle_alpha   90.00
_cell.angle_beta   90.00
_cell.angle_gamma   90.00
#
_symmetry.space_group_name_H-M   'P 1'
#
loop_
_entity.id
_entity.type
_entity.pdbx_description
1 polymer ?
#
loop_
_entity_poly.entity_id
_entity_poly.type
_entity_poly.pdbx_seq_one_letter_code
_entity_poly.pdbx_strand_id
1 'polypeptide(L)'
;SLESFIPDEDTISPSMSAARKILKSYINEIIADLTPREQKILDMRFGLTDGVTHTLEEVGKVFAVTRERIRQIEAKALEKIRQHHKLGKLKGYE
;
A
#
# COMPACT_ATOMS: atom_id res chain seq x y z
N SER A 1 37.54 -9.16 -18.28
CA SER A 1 36.18 -8.64 -18.14
C SER A 1 35.41 -9.59 -17.26
N LEU A 2 34.96 -9.10 -16.10
CA LEU A 2 34.13 -9.85 -15.16
C LEU A 2 32.86 -9.04 -14.96
N GLU A 3 32.09 -8.92 -16.04
CA GLU A 3 30.70 -8.51 -16.01
C GLU A 3 29.86 -9.73 -15.63
N SER A 4 29.51 -9.84 -14.35
CA SER A 4 28.20 -10.31 -13.87
C SER A 4 28.24 -10.53 -12.35
N PHE A 5 27.88 -9.48 -11.63
CA PHE A 5 27.21 -9.66 -10.35
C PHE A 5 25.96 -8.79 -10.41
N ILE A 6 24.92 -9.32 -11.04
CA ILE A 6 23.56 -8.85 -10.83
C ILE A 6 23.03 -9.71 -9.68
N PRO A 7 22.84 -9.17 -8.46
CA PRO A 7 22.10 -9.87 -7.44
C PRO A 7 20.64 -9.91 -7.89
N ASP A 8 20.12 -11.10 -8.22
CA ASP A 8 18.68 -11.33 -8.32
C ASP A 8 18.08 -11.22 -6.90
N GLU A 9 17.74 -9.99 -6.51
CA GLU A 9 16.77 -9.74 -5.46
C GLU A 9 15.38 -10.08 -6.02
N ASP A 10 14.82 -11.24 -5.67
CA ASP A 10 13.37 -11.47 -5.44
C ASP A 10 12.96 -12.95 -5.55
N THR A 11 13.61 -13.86 -4.84
CA THR A 11 12.99 -15.17 -4.56
C THR A 11 12.06 -15.07 -3.35
N ILE A 12 10.93 -14.39 -3.54
CA ILE A 12 9.87 -14.30 -2.53
C ILE A 12 9.31 -15.71 -2.32
N SER A 13 9.49 -16.28 -1.12
CA SER A 13 8.96 -17.59 -0.76
C SER A 13 7.44 -17.69 -1.02
N PRO A 14 6.89 -18.83 -1.47
CA PRO A 14 5.46 -19.00 -1.75
C PRO A 14 4.55 -18.59 -0.57
N SER A 15 4.99 -18.80 0.67
CA SER A 15 4.27 -18.38 1.88
C SER A 15 4.23 -16.85 2.04
N MET A 16 5.32 -16.16 1.70
CA MET A 16 5.40 -14.70 1.69
C MET A 16 4.55 -14.10 0.56
N SER A 17 4.48 -14.77 -0.59
CA SER A 17 3.62 -14.39 -1.71
C SER A 17 2.13 -14.49 -1.35
N ALA A 18 1.72 -15.56 -0.66
CA ALA A 18 0.36 -15.73 -0.16
C ALA A 18 0.00 -14.65 0.89
N ALA A 19 0.87 -14.39 1.86
CA ALA A 19 0.66 -13.34 2.86
C ALA A 19 0.57 -11.94 2.22
N ARG A 20 1.43 -11.63 1.24
CA ARG A 20 1.35 -10.37 0.47
C ARG A 20 0.04 -10.25 -0.31
N LYS A 21 -0.44 -11.32 -0.96
CA LYS A 21 -1.73 -11.32 -1.66
C LYS A 21 -2.90 -11.05 -0.72
N ILE A 22 -2.93 -11.69 0.44
CA ILE A 22 -3.96 -11.47 1.46
C ILE A 22 -3.92 -10.02 1.94
N LEU A 23 -2.75 -9.50 2.28
CA LEU A 23 -2.57 -8.11 2.71
C LEU A 23 -3.01 -7.12 1.62
N LYS A 24 -2.66 -7.38 0.36
CA LYS A 24 -3.07 -6.58 -0.79
C LYS A 24 -4.59 -6.61 -0.99
N SER A 25 -5.25 -7.75 -0.81
CA SER A 25 -6.71 -7.86 -0.88
C SER A 25 -7.39 -6.99 0.18
N TYR A 26 -6.93 -7.07 1.44
CA TYR A 26 -7.46 -6.25 2.52
C TYR A 26 -7.24 -4.75 2.25
N ILE A 27 -6.05 -4.37 1.79
CA ILE A 27 -5.77 -2.97 1.44
C ILE A 27 -6.69 -2.51 0.31
N ASN A 28 -6.90 -3.32 -0.72
CA ASN A 28 -7.77 -3.01 -1.86
C ASN A 28 -9.24 -2.79 -1.43
N GLU A 29 -9.77 -3.63 -0.54
CA GLU A 29 -11.12 -3.46 0.02
C GLU A 29 -11.24 -2.15 0.80
N ILE A 30 -10.21 -1.82 1.59
CA ILE A 30 -10.25 -0.64 2.46
C ILE A 30 -10.10 0.67 1.68
N ILE A 31 -9.31 0.66 0.61
CA ILE A 31 -9.14 1.84 -0.26
C ILE A 31 -10.24 1.95 -1.33
N ALA A 32 -11.13 0.97 -1.48
CA ALA A 32 -12.22 1.01 -2.46
C ALA A 32 -13.16 2.21 -2.25
N ASP A 33 -13.34 2.65 -1.00
CA ASP A 33 -14.13 3.84 -0.63
C ASP A 33 -13.40 5.17 -0.91
N LEU A 34 -12.12 5.13 -1.29
CA LEU A 34 -11.35 6.31 -1.64
C LEU A 34 -11.55 6.63 -3.12
N THR A 35 -11.40 7.90 -3.47
CA THR A 35 -11.46 8.31 -4.88
C THR A 35 -10.36 7.62 -5.70
N PRO A 36 -10.53 7.41 -7.01
CA PRO A 36 -9.49 6.79 -7.85
C PRO A 36 -8.13 7.51 -7.77
N ARG A 37 -8.13 8.83 -7.53
CA ARG A 37 -6.91 9.61 -7.33
C ARG A 37 -6.25 9.30 -5.98
N GLU A 38 -7.02 9.21 -4.90
CA GLU A 38 -6.51 8.81 -3.58
C GLU A 38 -5.97 7.37 -3.61
N GLN A 39 -6.63 6.46 -4.32
CA GLN A 39 -6.14 5.08 -4.51
C GLN A 39 -4.78 5.06 -5.20
N LYS A 40 -4.60 5.80 -6.31
CA LYS A 40 -3.31 5.93 -7.00
C LYS A 40 -2.22 6.56 -6.15
N ILE A 41 -2.57 7.54 -5.30
CA ILE A 41 -1.66 8.15 -4.34
C ILE A 41 -1.14 7.10 -3.35
N LEU A 42 -2.04 6.26 -2.82
CA LEU A 42 -1.67 5.21 -1.86
C LEU A 42 -0.90 4.07 -2.53
N ASP A 43 -1.26 3.72 -3.77
CA ASP A 43 -0.54 2.73 -4.58
C ASP A 43 0.93 3.12 -4.77
N MET A 44 1.20 4.35 -5.24
CA MET A 44 2.56 4.87 -5.39
C MET A 44 3.29 5.02 -4.05
N ARG A 45 2.58 5.40 -2.99
CA ARG A 45 3.17 5.59 -1.66
C ARG A 45 3.65 4.28 -1.05
N PHE A 46 2.85 3.22 -1.19
CA PHE A 46 3.10 1.92 -0.55
C PHE A 46 3.58 0.83 -1.50
N GLY A 47 3.77 1.14 -2.79
CA GLY A 47 4.19 0.18 -3.79
C GLY A 47 3.20 -0.98 -3.95
N LEU A 48 1.89 -0.71 -3.92
CA LEU A 48 0.88 -1.78 -3.89
C LEU A 48 0.83 -2.58 -5.21
N THR A 49 1.26 -1.95 -6.31
CA THR A 49 1.30 -2.56 -7.64
C THR A 49 2.69 -3.04 -8.04
N ASP A 50 3.72 -2.19 -7.90
CA ASP A 50 5.09 -2.43 -8.38
C ASP A 50 6.09 -2.79 -7.27
N GLY A 51 5.68 -2.73 -6.00
CA GLY A 51 6.56 -2.95 -4.84
C GLY A 51 7.43 -1.75 -4.48
N VAL A 52 7.38 -0.65 -5.23
CA VAL A 52 8.25 0.52 -5.05
C VAL A 52 7.54 1.59 -4.23
N THR A 53 8.08 1.88 -3.05
CA THR A 53 7.55 2.92 -2.17
C THR A 53 8.17 4.28 -2.46
N HIS A 54 7.39 5.36 -2.34
CA HIS A 54 7.84 6.73 -2.58
C HIS A 54 7.57 7.62 -1.36
N THR A 55 8.39 8.63 -1.12
CA THR A 55 8.20 9.63 -0.04
C THR A 55 6.94 10.49 -0.26
N LEU A 56 6.43 11.10 0.81
CA LEU A 56 5.31 12.04 0.72
C LEU A 56 5.59 13.21 -0.24
N GLU A 57 6.85 13.62 -0.35
CA GLU A 57 7.29 14.71 -1.22
C GLU A 57 7.34 14.29 -2.69
N GLU A 58 7.86 13.09 -2.99
CA GLU A 58 7.85 12.54 -4.35
C GLU A 58 6.42 12.31 -4.86
N VAL A 59 5.55 11.73 -4.02
CA VAL A 59 4.14 11.55 -4.35
C VAL A 59 3.45 12.91 -4.51
N GLY A 60 3.73 13.87 -3.62
CA GLY A 60 3.20 15.23 -3.72
C GLY A 60 3.56 15.91 -5.05
N LYS A 61 4.82 15.77 -5.50
CA LYS A 61 5.29 16.28 -6.79
C LYS A 61 4.54 15.63 -7.97
N VAL A 62 4.43 14.30 -8.00
CA VAL A 62 3.75 13.57 -9.09
C VAL A 62 2.27 13.92 -9.18
N PHE A 63 1.60 14.07 -8.04
CA PHE A 63 0.17 14.36 -8.00
C PHE A 63 -0.17 15.86 -7.93
N ALA A 64 0.83 16.75 -8.03
CA ALA A 64 0.68 18.19 -7.91
C ALA A 64 -0.12 18.63 -6.65
N VAL A 65 0.23 18.05 -5.51
CA VAL A 65 -0.37 18.35 -4.21
C VAL A 65 0.71 18.53 -3.14
N THR A 66 0.36 19.17 -2.03
CA THR A 66 1.31 19.36 -0.93
C THR A 66 1.59 18.04 -0.22
N ARG A 67 2.77 17.96 0.41
CA ARG A 67 3.15 16.87 1.32
C ARG A 67 2.07 16.61 2.38
N GLU A 68 1.51 17.68 2.93
CA GLU A 68 0.46 17.60 3.95
C GLU A 68 -0.82 16.96 3.40
N ARG A 69 -1.16 17.23 2.13
CA ARG A 69 -2.30 16.57 1.49
C ARG A 69 -2.10 15.07 1.39
N ILE A 70 -0.90 14.59 1.06
CA ILE A 70 -0.59 13.16 1.04
C ILE A 70 -0.72 12.57 2.46
N ARG A 71 -0.20 13.24 3.49
CA ARG A 71 -0.31 12.82 4.89
C ARG A 71 -1.78 12.67 5.34
N GLN A 72 -2.65 13.59 4.92
CA GLN A 72 -4.09 13.50 5.23
C GLN A 72 -4.75 12.28 4.58
N ILE A 73 -4.39 11.98 3.33
CA ILE A 73 -4.92 10.81 2.61
C ILE A 73 -4.47 9.52 3.28
N GLU A 74 -3.20 9.42 3.70
CA GLU A 74 -2.71 8.29 4.49
C GLU A 74 -3.47 8.12 5.81
N ALA A 75 -3.65 9.22 6.56
CA ALA A 75 -4.36 9.18 7.83
C ALA A 75 -5.81 8.70 7.66
N LYS A 76 -6.49 9.17 6.61
CA LYS A 76 -7.85 8.72 6.26
C LYS A 76 -7.89 7.24 5.91
N ALA A 77 -6.93 6.75 5.14
CA ALA A 77 -6.82 5.33 4.81
C ALA A 77 -6.57 4.48 6.06
N LEU A 78 -5.63 4.87 6.92
CA LEU A 78 -5.32 4.18 8.18
C LEU A 78 -6.51 4.14 9.14
N GLU A 79 -7.28 5.23 9.22
CA GLU A 79 -8.50 5.26 10.04
C GLU A 79 -9.55 4.28 9.51
N LYS A 80 -9.74 4.21 8.18
CA LYS A 80 -10.61 3.19 7.56
C LYS A 80 -10.13 1.77 7.84
N ILE A 81 -8.81 1.52 7.78
CA ILE A 81 -8.23 0.21 8.12
C ILE A 81 -8.59 -0.18 9.55
N ARG A 82 -8.42 0.75 10.50
CA ARG A 82 -8.76 0.52 11.91
C ARG A 82 -10.24 0.23 12.10
N GLN A 83 -11.12 0.94 11.41
CA GLN A 83 -12.57 0.73 11.47
C GLN A 83 -12.96 -0.63 10.89
N HIS A 84 -12.40 -1.02 9.74
CA HIS A 84 -12.65 -2.33 9.13
C HIS A 84 -12.18 -3.47 10.04
N HIS A 85 -11.01 -3.33 10.67
CA HIS A 85 -10.49 -4.34 11.59
C HIS A 85 -11.29 -4.44 12.90
N LYS A 86 -11.90 -3.34 13.36
CA LYS A 86 -12.86 -3.35 14.48
C LYS A 86 -14.14 -4.10 14.09
N LEU A 87 -14.65 -3.88 12.88
CA LEU A 87 -15.83 -4.59 12.36
C LEU A 87 -15.55 -6.08 12.14
N GLY A 88 -14.35 -6.45 11.70
CA GLY A 88 -13.91 -7.85 11.54
C GLY A 88 -13.69 -8.58 12.87
N LYS A 89 -13.28 -7.88 13.93
CA LYS A 89 -13.14 -8.47 15.29
C LYS A 89 -14.47 -8.83 15.95
N LEU A 90 -15.61 -8.38 15.41
CA LEU A 90 -16.95 -8.72 15.90
C LEU A 90 -17.63 -9.85 15.09
N LYS A 91 -16.95 -10.44 14.09
CA LYS A 91 -17.51 -11.53 13.27
C LYS A 91 -16.85 -12.90 13.47
N GLY A 92 -15.89 -13.03 14.38
CA GLY A 92 -15.13 -14.27 14.58
C GLY A 92 -14.72 -14.58 16.02
N TYR A 93 -15.39 -14.00 17.01
CA TYR A 93 -15.28 -14.39 18.41
C TYR A 93 -16.69 -14.67 18.96
N GLU A 94 -17.32 -15.72 18.42
CA GLU A 94 -18.14 -16.67 19.18
C GLU A 94 -17.60 -18.06 18.90
#